data_AF-A0A5T0Q081-F1
#
_entry.id   AF-A0A5T0Q081-F1
#
_cell.length_a   1.000
_cell.length_b   1.000
_cell.length_c   1.000
_cell.angle_alpha   90.00
_cell.angle_beta   90.00
_cell.angle_gamma   90.00
#
_symmetry.space_group_name_H-M   'P 1'
#
loop_
_entity.id
_entity.type
_entity.pdbx_description
1 polymer ?
#
loop_
_entity_poly.entity_id
_entity_poly.type
_entity_poly.pdbx_seq_one_letter_code
_entity_poly.pdbx_strand_id
1 'polypeptide(L)'
;MARQSSSLKSFIYKDECYFYSKKRIKTLRLRLNERGEFVLSIPYFCTFKSVYEFLDKSNPWINEAKKRFEKKALKDDELIFLAKKYKIIFD
;
A
#
# COMPACT_ATOMS: atom_id res chain seq x y z
N MET A 1 -25.41 4.52 -2.29
CA MET A 1 -25.32 3.11 -2.69
C MET A 1 -23.92 2.59 -2.35
N ALA A 2 -23.78 1.78 -1.29
CA ALA A 2 -22.50 1.16 -0.95
C ALA A 2 -22.20 0.04 -1.96
N ARG A 3 -21.12 0.18 -2.74
CA ARG A 3 -20.65 -0.88 -3.64
C ARG A 3 -20.23 -2.07 -2.79
N GLN A 4 -20.92 -3.19 -2.96
CA GLN A 4 -20.56 -4.47 -2.35
C GLN A 4 -19.10 -4.82 -2.69
N SER A 5 -18.42 -5.31 -1.65
CA SER A 5 -17.00 -5.66 -1.60
C SER A 5 -16.59 -6.52 -2.80
N SER A 6 -15.81 -5.94 -3.72
CA SER A 6 -14.99 -6.77 -4.61
C SER A 6 -13.94 -7.42 -3.73
N SER A 7 -14.01 -8.73 -3.55
CA SER A 7 -13.03 -9.50 -2.77
C SER A 7 -11.62 -9.14 -3.23
N LEU A 8 -10.87 -8.46 -2.37
CA LEU A 8 -9.46 -8.19 -2.58
C LEU A 8 -8.77 -9.54 -2.62
N LYS A 9 -8.15 -9.86 -3.76
CA LYS A 9 -7.34 -11.06 -3.90
C LYS A 9 -5.95 -10.73 -3.39
N SER A 10 -5.25 -11.72 -2.84
CA SER A 10 -3.86 -11.57 -2.39
C SER A 10 -2.95 -12.58 -3.08
N PHE A 11 -1.67 -12.26 -3.14
CA PHE A 11 -0.61 -13.20 -3.50
C PHE A 11 0.66 -12.90 -2.71
N ILE A 12 1.51 -13.89 -2.55
CA ILE A 12 2.82 -13.76 -1.91
C ILE A 12 3.87 -13.56 -2.99
N TYR A 13 4.78 -12.60 -2.77
CA TYR A 13 5.92 -12.34 -3.63
C TYR A 13 7.11 -11.94 -2.76
N LYS A 14 8.23 -12.68 -2.86
CA LYS A 14 9.44 -12.48 -2.05
C LYS A 14 9.13 -12.35 -0.54
N ASP A 15 8.34 -13.28 -0.02
CA ASP A 15 7.89 -13.35 1.38
C ASP A 15 7.03 -12.18 1.87
N GLU A 16 6.56 -11.32 0.96
CA GLU A 16 5.64 -10.22 1.24
C GLU A 16 4.25 -10.49 0.67
N CYS A 17 3.22 -10.09 1.41
CA CYS A 17 1.83 -10.21 0.97
C CYS A 17 1.41 -8.96 0.19
N TYR A 18 0.95 -9.16 -1.04
CA TYR A 18 0.41 -8.12 -1.90
C TYR A 18 -1.08 -8.34 -2.13
N PHE A 19 -1.87 -7.31 -1.87
CA PHE A 19 -3.28 -7.29 -2.22
C PHE A 19 -3.47 -6.70 -3.61
N TYR A 20 -4.43 -7.22 -4.36
CA TYR A 20 -4.72 -6.68 -5.68
C TYR A 20 -6.20 -6.69 -6.02
N SER A 21 -6.52 -5.79 -6.95
CA SER A 21 -7.83 -5.70 -7.58
C SER A 21 -7.66 -5.48 -9.07
N LYS A 22 -8.35 -6.29 -9.88
CA LYS A 22 -8.44 -6.04 -11.32
C LYS A 22 -9.44 -4.93 -11.58
N LYS A 23 -9.01 -3.87 -12.26
CA LYS A 23 -9.80 -2.66 -12.55
C LYS A 23 -9.68 -2.26 -14.02
N ARG A 24 -10.65 -1.50 -14.52
CA ARG A 24 -10.62 -0.90 -15.86
C ARG A 24 -9.71 0.34 -15.87
N ILE A 25 -8.42 0.11 -15.71
CA ILE A 25 -7.37 1.13 -15.73
C ILE A 25 -6.35 0.83 -16.83
N LYS A 26 -5.60 1.84 -17.26
CA LYS A 26 -4.60 1.69 -18.34
C LYS A 26 -3.24 1.19 -17.84
N THR A 27 -2.89 1.46 -16.58
CA THR A 27 -1.55 1.19 -16.04
C THR A 27 -1.60 0.45 -14.71
N LEU A 28 -0.55 -0.33 -14.42
CA LEU A 28 -0.32 -0.90 -13.09
C LEU A 28 -0.04 0.23 -12.09
N ARG A 29 -0.64 0.13 -10.91
CA ARG A 29 -0.45 1.10 -9.84
C ARG A 29 -0.19 0.39 -8.53
N LEU A 30 0.96 0.66 -7.93
CA LEU A 30 1.32 0.20 -6.59
C LEU A 30 1.09 1.32 -5.58
N ARG A 31 0.51 0.97 -4.44
CA ARG A 31 0.30 1.88 -3.32
C ARG A 31 0.57 1.14 -2.02
N LEU A 32 0.96 1.90 -1.00
CA LEU A 32 1.03 1.43 0.37
C LEU A 32 -0.17 2.02 1.13
N ASN A 33 -0.96 1.18 1.78
CA ASN A 33 -2.09 1.60 2.60
C ASN A 33 -1.63 2.11 3.97
N GLU A 34 -2.56 2.74 4.69
CA GLU A 34 -2.34 3.21 6.08
C GLU A 34 -2.01 2.08 7.06
N ARG A 35 -2.39 0.84 6.72
CA ARG A 35 -2.04 -0.38 7.47
C ARG A 35 -0.64 -0.92 7.15
N GLY A 36 0.10 -0.30 6.23
CA GLY A 36 1.38 -0.82 5.74
C GLY A 36 1.25 -1.96 4.72
N GLU A 37 0.05 -2.21 4.22
CA GLU A 37 -0.20 -3.26 3.21
C GLU A 37 0.05 -2.73 1.79
N PHE A 38 0.71 -3.51 0.95
CA PHE A 38 0.85 -3.18 -0.46
C PHE A 38 -0.41 -3.53 -1.24
N VAL A 39 -0.94 -2.54 -1.96
CA VAL A 39 -2.12 -2.69 -2.81
C VAL A 39 -1.79 -2.38 -4.25
N LEU A 40 -2.05 -3.35 -5.12
CA LEU A 40 -1.85 -3.28 -6.55
C LEU A 40 -3.18 -3.14 -7.28
N SER A 41 -3.29 -2.13 -8.12
CA SER A 41 -4.40 -2.04 -9.08
C SER A 41 -3.90 -2.57 -10.43
N ILE A 42 -4.54 -3.64 -10.91
CA ILE A 42 -4.14 -4.37 -12.11
C ILE A 42 -5.14 -4.10 -13.25
N PRO A 43 -4.70 -3.63 -14.44
CA PRO A 43 -5.56 -3.59 -15.63
C PRO A 43 -6.13 -4.98 -15.99
N TYR A 44 -7.37 -5.07 -16.47
CA TYR A 44 -7.95 -6.37 -16.85
C TYR A 44 -7.14 -7.14 -17.90
N PHE A 45 -6.53 -6.42 -18.84
CA PHE A 45 -5.70 -6.96 -19.93
C PHE A 45 -4.27 -7.31 -19.51
N CYS A 46 -3.89 -7.05 -18.26
CA CYS A 46 -2.53 -7.25 -17.76
C CYS A 46 -2.34 -8.68 -17.25
N THR A 47 -1.21 -9.30 -17.61
CA THR A 47 -0.83 -10.65 -17.16
C THR A 47 -0.03 -10.60 -15.86
N PHE A 48 -0.08 -11.67 -15.07
CA PHE A 48 0.72 -11.75 -13.84
C PHE A 48 2.23 -11.66 -14.10
N LYS A 49 2.73 -12.13 -15.25
CA LYS A 49 4.14 -11.94 -15.63
C LYS A 49 4.53 -10.46 -15.62
N SER A 50 3.75 -9.62 -16.30
CA SER A 50 4.00 -8.17 -16.32
C SER A 50 3.81 -7.49 -14.95
N VAL A 51 2.99 -8.08 -14.07
CA VAL A 51 2.89 -7.64 -12.67
C VAL A 51 4.20 -7.90 -11.92
N TYR A 52 4.78 -9.09 -12.04
CA TYR A 52 6.05 -9.40 -11.39
C TYR A 52 7.19 -8.53 -11.92
N GLU A 53 7.29 -8.36 -13.24
CA GLU A 53 8.28 -7.46 -13.86
C GLU A 53 8.13 -6.01 -13.36
N PHE A 54 6.91 -5.55 -13.14
CA PHE A 54 6.64 -4.24 -12.57
C PHE A 54 7.05 -4.14 -11.10
N LEU A 55 6.83 -5.19 -10.30
CA LEU A 55 7.28 -5.24 -8.90
C LEU A 55 8.81 -5.22 -8.81
N ASP A 56 9.51 -5.98 -9.65
CA ASP A 56 10.96 -5.97 -9.72
C ASP A 56 11.52 -4.58 -10.05
N LYS A 57 10.91 -3.89 -11.03
CA LYS A 57 11.28 -2.50 -11.35
C LYS A 57 10.96 -1.51 -10.24
N SER A 58 9.92 -1.77 -9.46
CA SER A 58 9.46 -0.91 -8.37
C SER A 58 10.15 -1.20 -7.03
N ASN A 59 11.05 -2.18 -6.98
CA ASN A 59 11.71 -2.64 -5.76
C ASN A 59 12.42 -1.52 -4.96
N PRO A 60 13.14 -0.55 -5.59
CA PRO A 60 13.71 0.58 -4.87
C PRO A 60 12.65 1.42 -4.16
N TRP A 61 11.53 1.67 -4.84
CA TRP A 61 10.41 2.44 -4.29
C TRP A 61 9.71 1.69 -3.15
N ILE A 62 9.54 0.37 -3.27
CA ILE A 62 8.95 -0.48 -2.22
C ILE A 62 9.76 -0.35 -0.91
N ASN A 63 11.08 -0.48 -1.01
CA ASN A 63 11.98 -0.34 0.14
C ASN A 63 11.93 1.05 0.76
N GLU A 64 11.90 2.11 -0.06
CA GLU A 64 11.73 3.47 0.46
C GLU A 64 10.37 3.69 1.13
N ALA A 65 9.30 3.18 0.53
CA ALA A 65 7.94 3.30 1.06
C ALA A 65 7.83 2.62 2.43
N LYS A 66 8.42 1.42 2.60
CA LYS A 66 8.52 0.75 3.90
C LYS A 66 9.24 1.59 4.95
N LYS A 67 10.45 2.08 4.62
CA LYS A 67 11.22 2.92 5.56
C LYS A 67 10.47 4.18 5.95
N ARG A 68 9.73 4.80 5.01
CA ARG A 68 8.88 5.97 5.29
C ARG A 68 7.71 5.60 6.20
N PHE A 69 7.11 4.44 5.99
CA PHE A 69 6.01 3.94 6.81
C PHE A 69 6.44 3.62 8.24
N GLU A 70 7.55 2.90 8.43
CA GLU A 70 8.13 2.62 9.75
C GLU A 70 8.43 3.91 10.52
N LYS A 71 9.05 4.89 9.85
CA LYS A 71 9.30 6.22 10.43
C LYS A 71 8.03 7.00 10.78
N LYS A 72 6.92 6.74 10.07
CA LYS A 72 5.62 7.37 10.35
C LYS A 72 4.90 6.67 11.51
N ALA A 73 4.95 5.34 11.58
CA ALA A 73 4.38 4.57 12.68
C ALA A 73 5.04 4.92 14.02
N LEU A 74 6.36 5.18 14.03
CA LEU A 74 7.08 5.71 15.20
C LEU A 74 6.61 7.11 15.66
N LYS A 75 5.83 7.83 14.85
CA LYS A 75 5.34 9.18 15.15
C LYS A 75 3.84 9.23 15.49
N ASP A 76 3.12 8.12 15.53
CA ASP A 76 1.69 8.13 15.86
C ASP A 76 1.40 8.62 17.29
N ASP A 77 2.41 8.65 18.17
CA ASP A 77 2.31 9.27 19.49
C ASP A 77 2.30 10.82 19.43
N GLU A 78 2.58 11.43 18.28
CA GLU A 78 2.63 12.87 18.08
C GLU A 78 1.49 13.36 17.18
N LEU A 79 0.48 13.98 17.79
CA LEU A 79 -0.61 14.65 17.09
C LEU A 79 -0.26 16.12 16.87
N ILE A 80 -0.35 16.60 15.63
CA ILE A 80 -0.22 18.03 15.33
C ILE A 80 -1.62 18.63 15.20
N PHE A 81 -1.99 19.53 16.13
CA PHE A 81 -3.25 20.25 16.13
C PHE A 81 -2.99 21.76 16.27
N LEU A 82 -3.58 22.59 15.41
CA LEU A 82 -3.36 24.05 15.39
C LEU A 82 -1.87 24.46 15.40
N ALA A 83 -1.04 23.78 14.60
CA ALA A 83 0.41 23.98 14.56
C ALA A 83 1.16 23.72 15.89
N LYS A 84 0.49 23.13 16.89
CA LYS A 84 1.10 22.67 18.15
C LYS A 84 1.23 21.14 18.15
N LYS A 85 2.33 20.64 18.71
CA LYS A 85 2.58 19.20 18.88
C LYS A 85 2.04 18.74 20.22
N TYR A 86 1.26 17.66 20.21
CA TYR A 86 0.67 17.03 21.38
C TYR A 86 1.11 15.57 21.47
N LYS A 87 1.41 15.10 22.68
CA LYS A 87 1.66 13.69 22.96
C LYS A 87 0.39 13.06 23.52
N ILE A 88 -0.10 12.00 22.92
CA ILE A 88 -1.30 11.30 23.41
C ILE A 88 -0.86 10.39 24.56
N ILE A 89 -1.46 10.57 25.75
CA ILE A 89 -1.26 9.72 26.92
C ILE A 89 -2.64 9.12 27.23
N PHE A 90 -2.74 7.78 27.23
CA PHE A 90 -3.91 7.08 27.74
C PHE A 90 -3.64 6.70 29.20
N ASP A 91 -4.46 7.19 30.13
CA ASP A 91 -4.53 6.78 31.54
C ASP A 91 -5.58 5.67 31.68
#